data_AF-A0AB38G4N1-F1
#
_entry.id   AF-A0AB38G4N1-F1
#
_cell.length_a   1.000
_cell.length_b   1.000
_cell.length_c   1.000
_cell.angle_alpha   90.00
_cell.angle_beta   90.00
_cell.angle_gamma   90.00
#
_symmetry.space_group_name_H-M   'P 1'
#
loop_
_entity.id
_entity.type
_entity.pdbx_description
1 polymer ?
#
loop_
_entity_poly.entity_id
_entity_poly.type
_entity_poly.pdbx_seq_one_letter_code
_entity_poly.pdbx_strand_id
1 'polypeptide(L)'
;MKNSKKKYLHRQKKKGVKPEQEIIERINLFSEPSRTKLLADFKEASQDKTLLKFEKKYKKTVFFDFYAMLYAAVFVGDLKKLRKLKNKSAQDIDRMLGYTIGYPMASLKNTLNNPTGKNVRITFAIYKRMAHLNNSKPFSQIPTDELIDVNEIFIRALTMHGYEIPTEVDKEALENSETNQDKEKMQEENEMIETYELVINGEIVFFDKENSALDLLKKIKEQTNIEVEVFETIKEQLI
;
A
#
# COMPACT_ATOMS: atom_id res chain seq x y z
N MET A 1 -22.53 28.36 -20.52
CA MET A 1 -21.55 27.91 -19.49
C MET A 1 -21.00 26.55 -19.94
N LYS A 2 -19.70 26.46 -20.27
CA LYS A 2 -19.10 25.25 -20.82
C LYS A 2 -18.78 24.26 -19.68
N ASN A 3 -19.41 23.09 -19.72
CA ASN A 3 -19.11 21.93 -18.88
C ASN A 3 -17.69 21.42 -19.16
N SER A 4 -16.71 21.79 -18.33
CA SER A 4 -15.40 21.13 -18.34
C SER A 4 -15.51 19.81 -17.56
N LYS A 5 -15.82 18.71 -18.27
CA LYS A 5 -15.62 17.35 -17.76
C LYS A 5 -14.13 17.23 -17.41
N LYS A 6 -13.80 17.18 -16.11
CA LYS A 6 -12.45 16.88 -15.62
C LYS A 6 -12.01 15.54 -16.22
N LYS A 7 -11.12 15.57 -17.20
CA LYS A 7 -10.50 14.38 -17.79
C LYS A 7 -9.44 13.90 -16.80
N TYR A 8 -9.77 12.91 -16.00
CA TYR A 8 -8.78 12.19 -15.20
C TYR A 8 -7.95 11.33 -16.15
N LEU A 9 -6.63 11.58 -16.19
CA LEU A 9 -5.69 10.75 -16.92
C LEU A 9 -5.63 9.38 -16.23
N HIS A 10 -6.11 8.34 -16.91
CA HIS A 10 -5.83 6.96 -16.50
C HIS A 10 -4.33 6.69 -16.71
N ARG A 11 -3.51 6.97 -15.69
CA ARG A 11 -2.11 6.51 -15.68
C ARG A 11 -2.11 4.99 -15.49
N GLN A 12 -1.66 4.27 -16.52
CA GLN A 12 -1.34 2.85 -16.38
C GLN A 12 -0.26 2.72 -15.31
N LYS A 13 -0.47 1.81 -14.34
CA LYS A 13 0.51 1.56 -13.28
C LYS A 13 1.81 1.05 -13.89
N LYS A 14 2.91 1.79 -13.72
CA LYS A 14 4.26 1.24 -13.92
C LYS A 14 4.42 0.08 -12.93
N LYS A 15 4.73 -1.13 -13.43
CA LYS A 15 5.01 -2.30 -12.57
C LYS A 15 6.14 -1.92 -11.61
N GLY A 16 5.91 -2.00 -10.30
CA GLY A 16 6.94 -1.80 -9.26
C GLY A 16 6.84 -0.53 -8.40
N VAL A 17 5.98 0.45 -8.72
CA VAL A 17 5.84 1.66 -7.89
C VAL A 17 5.07 1.34 -6.60
N LYS A 18 5.65 1.66 -5.44
CA LYS A 18 4.98 1.51 -4.14
C LYS A 18 3.95 2.64 -3.97
N PRO A 19 2.73 2.38 -3.47
CA PRO A 19 1.69 3.42 -3.29
C PRO A 19 2.15 4.63 -2.48
N GLU A 20 3.08 4.43 -1.55
CA GLU A 20 3.68 5.49 -0.72
C GLU A 20 4.53 6.47 -1.55
N GLN A 21 5.22 5.99 -2.59
CA GLN A 21 6.03 6.82 -3.48
C GLN A 21 5.13 7.77 -4.29
N GLU A 22 3.99 7.29 -4.80
CA GLU A 22 3.05 8.13 -5.54
C GLU A 22 2.45 9.23 -4.67
N ILE A 23 2.17 8.95 -3.39
CA ILE A 23 1.70 9.95 -2.43
C ILE A 23 2.80 11.00 -2.19
N ILE A 24 4.04 10.58 -1.97
CA ILE A 24 5.18 11.49 -1.74
C ILE A 24 5.39 12.40 -2.97
N GLU A 25 5.38 11.84 -4.18
CA GLU A 25 5.50 12.61 -5.43
C GLU A 25 4.44 13.71 -5.52
N ARG A 26 3.20 13.40 -5.13
CA ARG A 26 2.12 14.41 -5.11
C ARG A 26 2.30 15.46 -4.03
N ILE A 27 2.77 15.09 -2.84
CA ILE A 27 3.07 16.06 -1.78
C ILE A 27 4.16 17.03 -2.26
N ASN A 28 5.16 16.54 -3.00
CA ASN A 28 6.26 17.35 -3.51
C ASN A 28 5.82 18.43 -4.52
N LEU A 29 4.61 18.35 -5.08
CA LEU A 29 4.03 19.39 -5.94
C LEU A 29 3.57 20.63 -5.16
N PHE A 30 3.44 20.55 -3.83
CA PHE A 30 3.08 21.69 -3.00
C PHE A 30 4.30 22.56 -2.69
N SER A 31 4.08 23.87 -2.54
CA SER A 31 5.09 24.82 -2.07
C SER A 31 5.24 24.80 -0.54
N GLU A 32 6.30 25.40 -0.02
CA GLU A 32 6.45 25.62 1.42
C GLU A 32 5.49 26.72 1.93
N PRO A 33 4.99 26.62 3.18
CA PRO A 33 5.26 25.59 4.19
C PRO A 33 4.36 24.33 4.08
N SER A 34 3.44 24.33 3.12
CA SER A 34 2.44 23.27 2.93
C SER A 34 3.07 21.90 2.70
N ARG A 35 4.11 21.82 1.87
CA ARG A 35 4.85 20.58 1.60
C ARG A 35 5.44 19.97 2.86
N THR A 36 6.19 20.75 3.66
CA THR A 36 6.79 20.24 4.91
C THR A 36 5.73 19.72 5.87
N LYS A 37 4.61 20.44 6.02
CA LYS A 37 3.49 20.03 6.88
C LYS A 37 2.84 18.73 6.41
N LEU A 38 2.59 18.60 5.11
CA LEU A 38 2.00 17.38 4.52
C LEU A 38 2.94 16.17 4.63
N LEU A 39 4.25 16.35 4.43
CA LEU A 39 5.23 15.27 4.62
C LEU A 39 5.29 14.80 6.07
N ALA A 40 5.24 15.72 7.04
CA ALA A 40 5.22 15.36 8.46
C ALA A 40 3.95 14.60 8.83
N ASP A 41 2.78 15.09 8.39
CA ASP A 41 1.49 14.45 8.62
C ASP A 41 1.43 13.06 7.96
N PHE A 42 1.95 12.91 6.73
CA PHE A 42 2.05 11.61 6.06
C PHE A 42 2.91 10.62 6.85
N LYS A 43 4.11 11.04 7.27
CA LYS A 43 5.02 10.19 8.06
C LYS A 43 4.37 9.77 9.38
N GLU A 44 3.70 10.70 10.07
CA GLU A 44 3.01 10.38 11.32
C GLU A 44 1.87 9.36 11.10
N ALA A 45 1.00 9.61 10.12
CA ALA A 45 -0.16 8.76 9.86
C ALA A 45 0.22 7.36 9.32
N SER A 46 1.34 7.25 8.60
CA SER A 46 1.85 5.98 8.02
C SER A 46 2.64 5.11 8.98
N GLN A 47 3.10 5.64 10.12
CA GLN A 47 3.88 4.88 11.11
C GLN A 47 3.09 3.74 11.75
N ASP A 48 1.76 3.80 11.77
CA ASP A 48 0.92 2.77 12.40
C ASP A 48 0.34 1.77 11.40
N LYS A 49 1.05 0.65 11.23
CA LYS A 49 0.64 -0.45 10.35
C LYS A 49 -0.55 -1.26 10.88
N THR A 50 -1.05 -0.99 12.09
CA THR A 50 -2.16 -1.74 12.68
C THR A 50 -3.42 -0.89 12.82
N LEU A 51 -4.54 -1.41 12.28
CA LEU A 51 -5.86 -0.79 12.32
C LEU A 51 -6.28 -0.37 13.75
N LEU A 52 -5.96 -1.18 14.76
CA LEU A 52 -6.32 -0.92 16.17
C LEU A 52 -5.62 0.29 16.79
N LYS A 53 -4.40 0.62 16.34
CA LYS A 53 -3.65 1.77 16.85
C LYS A 53 -4.09 3.07 16.16
N PHE A 54 -4.44 2.98 14.88
CA PHE A 54 -4.94 4.12 14.10
C PHE A 54 -6.17 4.77 14.74
N GLU A 55 -7.18 3.99 15.13
CA GLU A 55 -8.41 4.48 15.77
C GLU A 55 -8.12 5.35 17.00
N LYS A 56 -7.16 4.93 17.83
CA LYS A 56 -6.82 5.61 19.10
C LYS A 56 -6.01 6.89 18.89
N LYS A 57 -5.19 6.92 17.84
CA LYS A 57 -4.31 8.05 17.54
C LYS A 57 -4.89 9.04 16.53
N TYR A 58 -6.10 8.79 16.04
CA TYR A 58 -6.72 9.64 15.03
C TYR A 58 -6.67 11.13 15.40
N LYS A 59 -6.15 11.93 14.48
CA LYS A 59 -6.11 13.40 14.54
C LYS A 59 -6.84 13.96 13.32
N LYS A 60 -7.44 15.14 13.45
CA LYS A 60 -8.09 15.80 12.32
C LYS A 60 -7.02 16.51 11.47
N THR A 61 -6.35 15.74 10.62
CA THR A 61 -5.34 16.20 9.65
C THR A 61 -5.58 15.56 8.29
N VAL A 62 -4.86 15.98 7.25
CA VAL A 62 -5.06 15.51 5.88
C VAL A 62 -4.86 14.00 5.79
N PHE A 63 -3.75 13.49 6.30
CA PHE A 63 -3.42 12.08 6.12
C PHE A 63 -4.20 11.16 7.04
N PHE A 64 -4.54 11.58 8.26
CA PHE A 64 -5.47 10.81 9.10
C PHE A 64 -6.88 10.77 8.49
N ASP A 65 -7.37 11.85 7.91
CA ASP A 65 -8.67 11.85 7.21
C ASP A 65 -8.61 11.01 5.93
N PHE A 66 -7.53 11.10 5.16
CA PHE A 66 -7.26 10.24 4.00
C PHE A 66 -7.32 8.75 4.36
N TYR A 67 -6.55 8.31 5.36
CA TYR A 67 -6.54 6.91 5.77
C TYR A 67 -7.88 6.48 6.36
N ALA A 68 -8.55 7.33 7.15
CA ALA A 68 -9.89 7.02 7.67
C ALA A 68 -10.91 6.77 6.55
N MET A 69 -10.91 7.63 5.51
CA MET A 69 -11.75 7.45 4.33
C MET A 69 -11.35 6.20 3.54
N LEU A 70 -10.06 5.95 3.35
CA LEU A 70 -9.56 4.77 2.66
C LEU A 70 -9.99 3.47 3.36
N TYR A 71 -9.85 3.40 4.69
CA TYR A 71 -10.32 2.25 5.47
C TYR A 71 -11.84 2.08 5.39
N ALA A 72 -12.60 3.17 5.46
CA ALA A 72 -14.05 3.11 5.30
C ALA A 72 -14.45 2.57 3.90
N ALA A 73 -13.73 2.95 2.83
CA ALA A 73 -13.95 2.42 1.49
C ALA A 73 -13.70 0.90 1.44
N VAL A 74 -12.57 0.45 1.99
CA VAL A 74 -12.23 -0.97 2.08
C VAL A 74 -13.31 -1.74 2.86
N PHE A 75 -13.74 -1.21 4.00
CA PHE A 75 -14.73 -1.88 4.85
C PHE A 75 -16.12 -1.93 4.23
N VAL A 76 -16.48 -0.99 3.34
CA VAL A 76 -17.71 -1.11 2.53
C VAL A 76 -17.63 -2.34 1.63
N GLY A 77 -16.48 -2.53 0.96
CA GLY A 77 -16.22 -3.71 0.15
C GLY A 77 -16.27 -5.00 0.98
N ASP A 78 -15.64 -5.01 2.15
CA ASP A 78 -15.63 -6.17 3.05
C ASP A 78 -17.02 -6.50 3.60
N LEU A 79 -17.84 -5.50 3.93
CA LEU A 79 -19.23 -5.70 4.34
C LEU A 79 -20.06 -6.35 3.22
N LYS A 80 -19.84 -5.94 1.96
CA LYS A 80 -20.50 -6.53 0.79
C LYS A 80 -20.01 -7.96 0.55
N LYS A 81 -18.71 -8.22 0.68
CA LYS A 81 -18.15 -9.58 0.61
C LYS A 81 -18.74 -10.49 1.68
N LEU A 82 -18.86 -10.01 2.91
CA LEU A 82 -19.42 -10.78 4.02
C LEU A 82 -20.85 -11.26 3.72
N ARG A 83 -21.66 -10.42 3.08
CA ARG A 83 -23.01 -10.79 2.60
C ARG A 83 -22.97 -11.93 1.59
N LYS A 84 -22.07 -11.83 0.60
CA LYS A 84 -21.87 -12.89 -0.42
C LYS A 84 -21.39 -14.19 0.22
N LEU A 85 -20.39 -14.14 1.10
CA LEU A 85 -19.80 -15.32 1.76
C LEU A 85 -20.78 -16.08 2.64
N LYS A 86 -21.60 -15.36 3.41
CA LYS A 86 -22.58 -15.99 4.30
C LYS A 86 -23.88 -16.33 3.57
N ASN A 87 -24.02 -15.94 2.30
CA ASN A 87 -25.25 -16.03 1.51
C ASN A 87 -26.46 -15.47 2.28
N LYS A 88 -26.31 -14.25 2.80
CA LYS A 88 -27.31 -13.57 3.64
C LYS A 88 -27.67 -12.20 3.08
N SER A 89 -28.91 -11.78 3.32
CA SER A 89 -29.35 -10.44 2.96
C SER A 89 -28.56 -9.37 3.72
N ALA A 90 -28.59 -8.13 3.24
CA ALA A 90 -27.98 -7.01 3.94
C ALA A 90 -28.53 -6.85 5.37
N GLN A 91 -29.85 -7.02 5.54
CA GLN A 91 -30.53 -6.90 6.83
C GLN A 91 -30.08 -8.00 7.81
N ASP A 92 -29.92 -9.22 7.32
CA ASP A 92 -29.48 -10.34 8.15
C ASP A 92 -28.03 -10.16 8.61
N ILE A 93 -27.14 -9.72 7.72
CA ILE A 93 -25.77 -9.40 8.11
C ILE A 93 -25.73 -8.27 9.14
N ASP A 94 -26.51 -7.20 8.96
CA ASP A 94 -26.54 -6.10 9.92
C ASP A 94 -26.99 -6.58 11.31
N ARG A 95 -27.99 -7.48 11.39
CA ARG A 95 -28.43 -8.13 12.63
C ARG A 95 -27.38 -9.06 13.22
N MET A 96 -26.71 -9.87 12.40
CA MET A 96 -25.62 -10.77 12.85
C MET A 96 -24.43 -9.99 13.39
N LEU A 97 -24.18 -8.79 12.86
CA LEU A 97 -23.21 -7.84 13.40
C LEU A 97 -23.73 -7.11 14.65
N GLY A 98 -24.96 -7.35 15.10
CA GLY A 98 -25.56 -6.74 16.28
C GLY A 98 -25.88 -5.25 16.12
N TYR A 99 -26.27 -4.83 14.91
CA TYR A 99 -26.66 -3.46 14.60
C TYR A 99 -28.09 -3.37 14.07
N THR A 100 -28.66 -2.16 14.09
CA THR A 100 -29.91 -1.86 13.39
C THR A 100 -29.70 -1.91 11.88
N ILE A 101 -30.77 -2.21 11.14
CA ILE A 101 -30.73 -2.38 9.68
C ILE A 101 -30.21 -1.10 9.02
N GLY A 102 -29.24 -1.23 8.11
CA GLY A 102 -28.63 -0.14 7.36
C GLY A 102 -27.55 0.64 8.13
N TYR A 103 -27.47 0.49 9.45
CA TYR A 103 -26.53 1.25 10.29
C TYR A 103 -25.06 1.04 9.91
N PRO A 104 -24.57 -0.19 9.64
CA PRO A 104 -23.17 -0.39 9.28
C PRO A 104 -22.79 0.37 7.99
N MET A 105 -23.60 0.23 6.94
CA MET A 105 -23.35 0.89 5.66
C MET A 105 -23.42 2.42 5.78
N ALA A 106 -24.41 2.94 6.50
CA ALA A 106 -24.55 4.39 6.72
C ALA A 106 -23.35 4.95 7.49
N SER A 107 -22.90 4.25 8.53
CA SER A 107 -21.75 4.68 9.34
C SER A 107 -20.45 4.70 8.54
N LEU A 108 -20.20 3.67 7.72
CA LEU A 108 -19.03 3.65 6.83
C LEU A 108 -19.08 4.79 5.81
N LYS A 109 -20.25 5.05 5.21
CA LYS A 109 -20.45 6.20 4.31
C LYS A 109 -20.27 7.55 5.00
N ASN A 110 -20.65 7.68 6.27
CA ASN A 110 -20.42 8.89 7.03
C ASN A 110 -18.94 9.16 7.23
N THR A 111 -18.13 8.14 7.53
CA THR A 111 -16.67 8.27 7.61
C THR A 111 -16.04 8.59 6.26
N LEU A 112 -16.53 8.00 5.17
CA LEU A 112 -16.11 8.37 3.81
C LEU A 112 -16.37 9.83 3.47
N ASN A 113 -17.45 10.39 4.01
CA ASN A 113 -17.86 11.75 3.68
C ASN A 113 -17.31 12.81 4.62
N ASN A 114 -17.19 12.48 5.90
CA ASN A 114 -16.77 13.36 6.97
C ASN A 114 -16.11 12.52 8.08
N PRO A 115 -14.82 12.18 7.95
CA PRO A 115 -14.07 11.50 9.00
C PRO A 115 -14.01 12.42 10.24
N THR A 116 -14.66 11.96 11.31
CA THR A 116 -14.56 12.57 12.64
C THR A 116 -14.09 11.49 13.60
N GLY A 117 -13.52 11.87 14.75
CA GLY A 117 -13.06 10.87 15.73
C GLY A 117 -14.17 9.90 16.15
N LYS A 118 -15.43 10.38 16.24
CA LYS A 118 -16.60 9.52 16.50
C LYS A 118 -16.87 8.56 15.34
N ASN A 119 -16.91 9.07 14.11
CA ASN A 119 -17.18 8.26 12.91
C ASN A 119 -16.09 7.19 12.70
N VAL A 120 -14.82 7.55 12.89
CA VAL A 120 -13.68 6.63 12.84
C VAL A 120 -13.85 5.51 13.87
N ARG A 121 -14.13 5.82 15.14
CA ARG A 121 -14.37 4.79 16.18
C ARG A 121 -15.49 3.82 15.78
N ILE A 122 -16.60 4.33 15.25
CA ILE A 122 -17.73 3.50 14.79
C ILE A 122 -17.31 2.60 13.62
N THR A 123 -16.61 3.15 12.62
CA THR A 123 -16.07 2.40 11.48
C THR A 123 -15.20 1.22 11.92
N PHE A 124 -14.27 1.46 12.85
CA PHE A 124 -13.38 0.41 13.34
C PHE A 124 -14.10 -0.59 14.26
N ALA A 125 -15.12 -0.17 15.01
CA ALA A 125 -15.97 -1.08 15.77
C ALA A 125 -16.78 -2.03 14.86
N ILE A 126 -17.34 -1.52 13.76
CA ILE A 126 -18.00 -2.32 12.74
C ILE A 126 -17.02 -3.33 12.15
N TYR A 127 -15.82 -2.89 11.75
CA TYR A 127 -14.81 -3.79 11.21
C TYR A 127 -14.42 -4.92 12.15
N LYS A 128 -14.21 -4.64 13.44
CA LYS A 128 -13.94 -5.68 14.45
C LYS A 128 -15.05 -6.73 14.46
N ARG A 129 -16.33 -6.31 14.44
CA ARG A 129 -17.47 -7.25 14.39
C ARG A 129 -17.51 -8.04 13.09
N MET A 130 -17.19 -7.43 11.95
CA MET A 130 -17.10 -8.15 10.67
C MET A 130 -15.99 -9.21 10.70
N ALA A 131 -14.82 -8.88 11.24
CA ALA A 131 -13.71 -9.80 11.39
C ALA A 131 -14.08 -10.99 12.30
N HIS A 132 -14.72 -10.72 13.44
CA HIS A 132 -15.24 -11.78 14.33
C HIS A 132 -16.34 -12.63 13.68
N LEU A 133 -17.16 -12.07 12.78
CA LEU A 133 -18.16 -12.86 12.07
C LEU A 133 -17.53 -13.70 10.94
N ASN A 134 -16.39 -13.26 10.41
CA ASN A 134 -15.66 -13.88 9.31
C ASN A 134 -14.50 -14.79 9.77
N ASN A 135 -14.69 -15.58 10.83
CA ASN A 135 -13.74 -16.51 11.49
C ASN A 135 -12.95 -17.49 10.59
N SER A 136 -13.15 -17.45 9.27
CA SER A 136 -12.74 -18.48 8.33
C SER A 136 -11.64 -18.06 7.34
N LYS A 137 -11.42 -16.77 7.03
CA LYS A 137 -10.34 -16.28 6.13
C LYS A 137 -10.20 -14.73 6.17
N PRO A 138 -8.99 -14.17 5.97
CA PRO A 138 -8.81 -12.72 5.82
C PRO A 138 -9.58 -12.20 4.60
N PHE A 139 -10.24 -11.04 4.73
CA PHE A 139 -10.99 -10.42 3.63
C PHE A 139 -10.13 -10.09 2.39
N SER A 140 -8.80 -10.02 2.55
CA SER A 140 -7.82 -9.83 1.48
C SER A 140 -7.74 -10.99 0.49
N GLN A 141 -8.19 -12.20 0.86
CA GLN A 141 -8.16 -13.38 -0.01
C GLN A 141 -9.43 -13.54 -0.85
N ILE A 142 -10.35 -12.59 -0.77
CA ILE A 142 -11.65 -12.66 -1.44
C ILE A 142 -11.67 -11.58 -2.51
N PRO A 143 -11.76 -11.95 -3.80
CA PRO A 143 -11.74 -10.99 -4.90
C PRO A 143 -12.87 -9.97 -4.75
N THR A 144 -12.56 -8.72 -5.07
CA THR A 144 -13.53 -7.62 -5.10
C THR A 144 -13.60 -7.04 -6.49
N ASP A 145 -14.82 -6.80 -6.95
CA ASP A 145 -15.08 -6.05 -8.18
C ASP A 145 -15.06 -4.54 -7.91
N GLU A 146 -14.89 -4.11 -6.64
CA GLU A 146 -14.89 -2.70 -6.26
C GLU A 146 -13.50 -2.10 -6.40
N LEU A 147 -13.38 -1.18 -7.35
CA LEU A 147 -12.22 -0.33 -7.50
C LEU A 147 -12.33 0.84 -6.52
N ILE A 148 -11.31 1.00 -5.66
CA ILE A 148 -11.18 2.16 -4.79
C ILE A 148 -10.33 3.20 -5.51
N ASP A 149 -10.90 4.37 -5.80
CA ASP A 149 -10.15 5.49 -6.33
C ASP A 149 -9.40 6.21 -5.18
N VAL A 150 -8.18 5.76 -4.93
CA VAL A 150 -7.29 6.32 -3.90
C VAL A 150 -6.99 7.80 -4.17
N ASN A 151 -6.95 8.20 -5.44
CA ASN A 151 -6.64 9.57 -5.84
C ASN A 151 -7.79 10.51 -5.51
N GLU A 152 -9.02 10.08 -5.77
CA GLU A 152 -10.22 10.82 -5.37
C GLU A 152 -10.25 11.02 -3.84
N ILE A 153 -9.95 9.97 -3.07
CA ILE A 153 -9.92 10.05 -1.60
C ILE A 153 -8.84 11.01 -1.11
N PHE A 154 -7.65 10.98 -1.72
CA PHE A 154 -6.56 11.89 -1.36
C PHE A 154 -6.88 13.36 -1.69
N ILE A 155 -7.38 13.62 -2.90
CA ILE A 155 -7.84 14.94 -3.35
C ILE A 155 -8.93 15.48 -2.40
N ARG A 156 -9.87 14.63 -2.02
CA ARG A 156 -10.93 15.00 -1.08
C ARG A 156 -10.37 15.38 0.27
N ALA A 157 -9.43 14.59 0.81
CA ALA A 157 -8.78 14.89 2.09
C ALA A 157 -8.08 16.26 2.05
N LEU A 158 -7.31 16.55 0.99
CA LEU A 158 -6.68 17.84 0.79
C LEU A 158 -7.70 18.99 0.78
N THR A 159 -8.76 18.84 0.00
CA THR A 159 -9.83 19.85 -0.15
C THR A 159 -10.52 20.13 1.19
N MET A 160 -10.79 19.09 1.99
CA MET A 160 -11.42 19.23 3.32
C MET A 160 -10.58 20.06 4.31
N HIS A 161 -9.27 20.14 4.10
CA HIS A 161 -8.34 20.92 4.92
C HIS A 161 -7.93 22.24 4.26
N GLY A 162 -8.61 22.65 3.19
CA GLY A 162 -8.40 23.93 2.53
C GLY A 162 -7.14 24.00 1.65
N TYR A 163 -6.58 22.85 1.27
CA TYR A 163 -5.47 22.83 0.31
C TYR A 163 -6.00 23.04 -1.10
N GLU A 164 -5.43 24.02 -1.80
CA GLU A 164 -5.58 24.13 -3.25
C GLU A 164 -4.77 23.02 -3.91
N ILE A 165 -5.45 22.18 -4.69
CA ILE A 165 -4.80 21.08 -5.39
C ILE A 165 -4.08 21.69 -6.58
N PRO A 166 -2.74 21.54 -6.69
CA PRO A 166 -2.01 22.01 -7.85
C PRO A 166 -2.62 21.38 -9.11
N THR A 167 -3.31 22.18 -9.93
CA THR A 167 -3.89 21.75 -11.20
C THR A 167 -2.79 21.65 -12.23
N GLU A 168 -2.22 20.45 -12.36
CA GLU A 168 -1.19 20.06 -13.36
C GLU A 168 0.11 20.88 -13.23
N VAL A 169 1.16 20.28 -12.68
CA VAL A 169 2.36 19.95 -13.48
C VAL A 169 2.43 20.81 -14.74
N ASP A 170 3.28 21.85 -14.70
CA ASP A 170 3.70 22.57 -15.90
C ASP A 170 3.92 21.53 -16.99
N LYS A 171 3.16 21.63 -18.08
CA LYS A 171 3.33 20.77 -19.25
C LYS A 171 4.77 20.86 -19.77
N GLU A 172 5.46 21.96 -19.48
CA GLU A 172 6.89 22.14 -19.72
C GLU A 172 7.78 21.25 -18.83
N ALA A 173 7.40 20.92 -17.60
CA ALA A 173 8.17 19.99 -16.75
C ALA A 173 8.01 18.52 -17.17
N LEU A 174 6.86 18.16 -17.76
CA LEU A 174 6.64 16.82 -18.31
C LEU A 174 7.27 16.66 -19.70
N GLU A 175 7.14 17.66 -20.58
CA GLU A 175 7.76 17.64 -21.91
C GLU A 175 9.29 17.77 -21.84
N ASN A 176 9.86 18.52 -20.88
CA ASN A 176 11.31 18.55 -20.65
C ASN A 176 11.84 17.27 -19.98
N SER A 177 10.98 16.44 -19.39
CA SER A 177 11.35 15.09 -18.90
C SER A 177 11.29 14.02 -20.00
N GLU A 178 10.48 14.25 -21.04
CA GLU A 178 10.41 13.38 -22.22
C GLU A 178 11.43 13.76 -23.30
N THR A 179 11.95 15.00 -23.35
CA THR A 179 12.92 15.42 -24.39
C THR A 179 14.39 15.45 -23.98
N ASN A 180 14.73 15.36 -22.68
CA ASN A 180 16.13 15.29 -22.25
C ASN A 180 16.63 13.88 -21.89
N GLN A 181 15.79 12.84 -21.86
CA GLN A 181 16.24 11.47 -21.60
C GLN A 181 16.40 10.60 -22.85
N ASP A 182 15.98 11.10 -24.03
CA ASP A 182 16.16 10.38 -25.30
C ASP A 182 17.49 10.70 -26.02
N LYS A 183 18.40 11.46 -25.39
CA LYS A 183 19.77 11.70 -25.92
C LYS A 183 20.90 11.08 -25.11
N GLU A 184 20.59 10.37 -24.02
CA GLU A 184 21.55 9.51 -23.31
C GLU A 184 21.00 8.09 -23.18
N LYS A 185 20.49 7.54 -24.30
CA LYS A 185 20.55 6.09 -24.50
C LYS A 185 21.84 5.79 -25.24
N MET A 186 22.86 5.34 -24.52
CA MET A 186 23.70 4.21 -24.92
C MET A 186 24.56 3.75 -23.73
N GLN A 187 24.31 2.49 -23.33
CA GLN A 187 25.07 1.63 -22.39
C GLN A 187 24.87 1.83 -20.88
N GLU A 188 23.93 1.06 -20.33
CA GLU A 188 24.21 0.13 -19.22
C GLU A 188 23.07 -0.92 -19.19
N GLU A 189 23.40 -2.14 -19.62
CA GLU A 189 22.53 -3.31 -19.52
C GLU A 189 22.44 -3.72 -18.05
N ASN A 190 21.24 -3.65 -17.45
CA ASN A 190 21.00 -4.29 -16.16
C ASN A 190 20.78 -5.79 -16.40
N GLU A 191 21.84 -6.59 -16.26
CA GLU A 191 21.75 -8.04 -16.14
C GLU A 191 20.87 -8.41 -14.94
N MET A 192 19.85 -9.24 -15.18
CA MET A 192 19.09 -9.87 -14.12
C MET A 192 19.95 -10.99 -13.51
N ILE A 193 20.45 -10.79 -12.29
CA ILE A 193 21.19 -11.81 -11.55
C ILE A 193 20.21 -12.81 -10.93
N GLU A 194 20.31 -14.08 -11.30
CA GLU A 194 19.55 -15.18 -10.71
C GLU A 194 20.11 -15.53 -9.31
N THR A 195 19.38 -15.15 -8.27
CA THR A 195 19.67 -15.45 -6.86
C THR A 195 18.90 -16.69 -6.38
N TYR A 196 19.56 -17.59 -5.65
CA TYR A 196 19.04 -18.83 -5.09
C TYR A 196 19.03 -18.80 -3.56
N GLU A 197 18.06 -19.48 -2.95
CA GLU A 197 17.88 -19.57 -1.50
C GLU A 197 18.16 -20.99 -1.00
N LEU A 198 19.01 -21.14 0.00
CA LEU A 198 19.31 -22.42 0.66
C LEU A 198 18.98 -22.31 2.15
N VAL A 199 18.11 -23.21 2.64
CA VAL A 199 17.69 -23.22 4.05
C VAL A 199 18.37 -24.37 4.79
N ILE A 200 19.17 -24.06 5.82
CA ILE A 200 19.86 -25.05 6.65
C ILE A 200 19.67 -24.68 8.13
N ASN A 201 19.22 -25.63 8.96
CA ASN A 201 18.92 -25.41 10.39
C ASN A 201 17.99 -24.23 10.70
N GLY A 202 17.13 -23.87 9.74
CA GLY A 202 16.19 -22.74 9.88
C GLY A 202 16.77 -21.38 9.48
N GLU A 203 18.02 -21.32 9.03
CA GLU A 203 18.67 -20.11 8.53
C GLU A 203 18.73 -20.15 7.00
N ILE A 204 18.54 -18.99 6.36
CA ILE A 204 18.45 -18.85 4.90
C ILE A 204 19.73 -18.19 4.39
N VAL A 205 20.43 -18.89 3.50
CA VAL A 205 21.65 -18.43 2.84
C VAL A 205 21.35 -18.13 1.37
N PHE A 206 21.68 -16.92 0.94
CA PHE A 206 21.47 -16.46 -0.44
C PHE A 206 22.76 -16.53 -1.26
N PHE A 207 22.66 -17.09 -2.47
CA PHE A 207 23.79 -17.17 -3.38
C PHE A 207 23.34 -17.13 -4.83
N ASP A 208 24.21 -16.63 -5.70
CA ASP A 208 23.90 -16.42 -7.10
C ASP A 208 24.51 -17.54 -7.92
N LYS A 209 24.04 -17.71 -9.16
CA LYS A 209 24.53 -18.75 -10.08
C LYS A 209 26.05 -18.75 -10.27
N GLU A 210 26.67 -17.58 -10.15
CA GLU A 210 28.09 -17.36 -10.34
C GLU A 210 28.92 -17.61 -9.08
N ASN A 211 28.29 -17.77 -7.90
CA ASN A 211 29.03 -18.10 -6.70
C ASN A 211 29.65 -19.50 -6.84
N SER A 212 30.97 -19.58 -6.65
CA SER A 212 31.64 -20.88 -6.63
C SER A 212 31.17 -21.69 -5.43
N ALA A 213 31.31 -23.03 -5.51
CA ALA A 213 30.99 -23.90 -4.37
C ALA A 213 31.77 -23.47 -3.10
N LEU A 214 32.97 -22.92 -3.25
CA LEU A 214 33.79 -22.41 -2.15
C LEU A 214 33.18 -21.14 -1.51
N ASP A 215 32.63 -20.24 -2.32
CA ASP A 215 31.97 -19.00 -1.83
C ASP A 215 30.69 -19.33 -1.07
N LEU A 216 29.93 -20.31 -1.56
CA LEU A 216 28.73 -20.79 -0.86
C LEU A 216 29.09 -21.45 0.48
N LEU A 217 30.12 -22.28 0.54
CA LEU A 217 30.56 -22.94 1.78
C LEU A 217 31.07 -21.92 2.82
N LYS A 218 31.75 -20.84 2.39
CA LYS A 218 32.12 -19.73 3.28
C LYS A 218 30.89 -19.01 3.83
N LYS A 219 29.91 -18.69 2.98
CA LYS A 219 28.64 -18.07 3.42
C LYS A 219 27.90 -18.94 4.44
N ILE A 220 27.86 -20.25 4.24
CA ILE A 220 27.24 -21.19 5.20
C ILE A 220 28.00 -21.18 6.53
N LYS A 221 29.33 -21.19 6.52
CA LYS A 221 30.14 -21.13 7.75
C LYS A 221 30.00 -19.80 8.51
N GLU A 222 29.84 -18.69 7.81
CA GLU A 222 29.69 -17.36 8.42
C GLU A 222 28.28 -17.12 8.97
N GLN A 223 27.26 -17.64 8.28
CA GLN A 223 25.86 -17.35 8.57
C GLN A 223 25.16 -18.43 9.38
N THR A 224 25.81 -19.57 9.59
CA THR A 224 25.27 -20.67 10.38
C THR A 224 26.29 -21.19 11.38
N ASN A 225 25.83 -21.73 12.52
CA ASN A 225 26.69 -22.35 13.54
C ASN A 225 27.25 -23.73 13.14
N ILE A 226 27.30 -24.05 11.84
CA ILE A 226 27.74 -25.35 11.34
C ILE A 226 29.24 -25.32 11.11
N GLU A 227 29.97 -26.22 11.76
CA GLU A 227 31.40 -26.43 11.48
C GLU A 227 31.56 -27.08 10.11
N VAL A 228 32.07 -26.31 9.16
CA VAL A 228 32.42 -26.77 7.81
C VAL A 228 33.93 -26.68 7.62
N GLU A 229 34.57 -27.81 7.35
CA GLU A 229 35.96 -27.89 6.92
C GLU A 229 36.02 -28.00 5.39
N VAL A 230 36.79 -27.11 4.75
CA VAL A 230 36.93 -27.04 3.30
C VAL A 230 38.39 -27.32 2.95
N PHE A 231 38.63 -28.36 2.16
CA PHE A 231 39.96 -28.71 1.66
C PHE A 231 40.04 -28.47 0.16
N GLU A 232 41.02 -27.69 -0.27
CA GLU A 232 41.31 -27.49 -1.69
C GLU A 232 42.20 -28.63 -2.17
N THR A 233 41.72 -29.41 -3.15
CA THR A 233 42.51 -30.48 -3.78
C THR A 233 42.72 -30.16 -5.24
N ILE A 234 43.95 -29.88 -5.63
CA ILE A 234 44.33 -29.69 -7.03
C ILE A 234 44.57 -31.07 -7.63
N LYS A 235 43.78 -31.45 -8.64
CA LYS A 235 44.01 -32.64 -9.46
C LYS A 235 44.39 -32.19 -10.87
N GLU A 236 45.58 -32.58 -11.32
CA GLU A 236 45.97 -32.42 -12.72
C GLU A 236 45.07 -33.29 -13.60
N GLN A 237 44.35 -32.66 -14.53
CA GLN A 237 43.80 -33.36 -15.68
C GLN A 237 44.87 -33.39 -16.77
N LEU A 238 45.48 -34.55 -16.96
CA LEU A 238 46.23 -34.87 -18.17
C LEU A 238 45.23 -34.89 -19.34
N ILE A 239 45.38 -33.94 -20.27
CA ILE A 239 44.64 -33.87 -21.53
C ILE A 239 45.18 -34.93 -22.49
#